data_AF-A0A8B0SNY7-F1
#
_entry.id   AF-A0A8B0SNY7-F1
#
_cell.length_a   1.000
_cell.length_b   1.000
_cell.length_c   1.000
_cell.angle_alpha   90.00
_cell.angle_beta   90.00
_cell.angle_gamma   90.00
#
_symmetry.space_group_name_H-M   'P 1'
#
loop_
_entity.id
_entity.type
_entity.pdbx_description
1 polymer ?
#
loop_
_entity_poly.entity_id
_entity_poly.type
_entity_poly.pdbx_seq_one_letter_code
_entity_poly.pdbx_strand_id
1 'polypeptide(L)'
;MRVFVWWWCFLLGGLALPVVADTASPVMLTSHSSSILAAKSSAYLEDPCRCLTLQQILSPTNTARFIPNTNDRLNFGRTRSAWWVHFSVINQTGEKWYLRLDALLGDEFGLYLFPSASPQVGNATTTARYAKPLDDYRRRAWLLDLSKGETFDVYMRATNGDAILQLPIEFLSTSAMLERSDAEHLRLGSLYVAMFMLAVYQLLMFFNLRETSYLVFAFNILMVMATIHRTNPVFASLAFLGNTHSYFFTTPALLGDASLLWFSRILLDIKQHLPRLDRLYQALAWFSLALIGVIGGIPGGTVLIVWITAVVFFLNLGVGAVLTQRGNKIATYFFLSYLAALLLQMGNGWALAFNNNRWDTSHDLSIAVANLILMFLVSWIQMLRVSGLRERIQHSEAEHKVKDG
;
A
#
# COMPACT_ATOMS: atom_id res chain seq x y z
N MET A 1 4.44 -22.72 -65.12
CA MET A 1 5.71 -23.48 -65.20
C MET A 1 6.82 -22.47 -64.87
N ARG A 2 7.35 -22.48 -63.63
CA ARG A 2 8.80 -22.71 -63.34
C ARG A 2 9.69 -21.79 -64.21
N VAL A 3 10.44 -20.78 -63.75
CA VAL A 3 11.47 -20.65 -62.69
C VAL A 3 11.86 -19.13 -62.73
N PHE A 4 12.12 -18.35 -61.67
CA PHE A 4 13.38 -18.22 -60.93
C PHE A 4 13.23 -17.07 -59.91
N VAL A 5 13.25 -17.45 -58.62
CA VAL A 5 13.31 -16.57 -57.44
C VAL A 5 14.78 -16.47 -57.04
N TRP A 6 15.51 -15.40 -57.37
CA TRP A 6 16.91 -15.23 -56.94
C TRP A 6 17.37 -13.74 -56.92
N TRP A 7 16.61 -12.85 -56.26
CA TRP A 7 17.03 -11.43 -56.10
C TRP A 7 16.69 -10.84 -54.70
N TRP A 8 16.86 -11.60 -53.61
CA TRP A 8 16.62 -11.09 -52.24
C TRP A 8 17.67 -11.58 -51.21
N CYS A 9 18.97 -11.59 -51.54
CA CYS A 9 20.02 -11.95 -50.56
C CYS A 9 21.26 -11.04 -50.52
N PHE A 10 21.20 -9.81 -51.02
CA PHE A 10 22.32 -8.86 -50.88
C PHE A 10 21.83 -7.48 -50.45
N LEU A 11 21.43 -7.34 -49.18
CA LEU A 11 21.29 -6.06 -48.46
C LEU A 11 21.02 -6.26 -46.95
N LEU A 12 21.74 -7.19 -46.31
CA LEU A 12 21.74 -7.37 -44.84
C LEU A 12 23.18 -7.45 -44.31
N GLY A 13 24.00 -6.49 -44.70
CA GLY A 13 25.36 -6.30 -44.21
C GLY A 13 25.59 -4.82 -43.96
N GLY A 14 25.05 -4.31 -42.85
CA GLY A 14 25.14 -2.89 -42.50
C GLY A 14 25.13 -2.69 -40.99
N LEU A 15 26.34 -2.64 -40.42
CA LEU A 15 26.70 -2.02 -39.14
C LEU A 15 25.87 -2.44 -37.91
N ALA A 16 26.29 -3.54 -37.28
CA ALA A 16 26.15 -3.67 -35.84
C ALA A 16 27.04 -2.61 -35.19
N LEU A 17 26.47 -1.43 -34.91
CA LEU A 17 27.08 -0.48 -33.98
C LEU A 17 27.21 -1.20 -32.62
N PRO A 18 28.34 -1.09 -31.93
CA PRO A 18 28.42 -1.54 -30.56
C PRO A 18 27.34 -0.77 -29.79
N VAL A 19 26.39 -1.50 -29.19
CA VAL A 19 25.53 -0.94 -28.15
C VAL A 19 26.49 -0.60 -27.01
N VAL A 20 26.97 0.64 -26.99
CA VAL A 20 27.57 1.19 -25.78
C VAL A 20 26.45 1.15 -24.77
N ALA A 21 26.60 0.30 -23.76
CA ALA A 21 25.71 0.29 -22.62
C ALA A 21 25.71 1.71 -22.06
N ASP A 22 24.60 2.42 -22.23
CA ASP A 22 24.41 3.75 -21.66
C ASP A 22 24.37 3.56 -20.14
N THR A 23 25.54 3.74 -19.51
CA THR A 23 25.67 3.57 -18.06
C THR A 23 24.86 4.67 -17.41
N ALA A 24 23.88 4.28 -16.60
CA ALA A 24 23.05 5.21 -15.86
C ALA A 24 23.92 6.24 -15.13
N SER A 25 23.59 7.53 -15.26
CA SER A 25 24.39 8.60 -14.66
C SER A 25 24.46 8.46 -13.15
N PRO A 26 25.62 8.69 -12.51
CA PRO A 26 25.76 8.49 -11.07
C PRO A 26 24.85 9.43 -10.27
N VAL A 27 24.41 8.95 -9.11
CA VAL A 27 23.69 9.76 -8.12
C VAL A 27 24.67 10.72 -7.46
N MET A 28 24.49 12.02 -7.68
CA MET A 28 25.37 13.06 -7.16
C MET A 28 24.83 13.61 -5.84
N LEU A 29 25.47 13.27 -4.73
CA LEU A 29 25.10 13.81 -3.42
C LEU A 29 25.80 15.15 -3.20
N THR A 30 25.04 16.24 -3.21
CA THR A 30 25.55 17.61 -3.12
C THR A 30 24.98 18.33 -1.89
N SER A 31 25.64 19.40 -1.45
CA SER A 31 25.21 20.20 -0.29
C SER A 31 23.95 21.04 -0.55
N HIS A 32 23.55 21.20 -1.82
CA HIS A 32 22.38 22.00 -2.21
C HIS A 32 21.09 21.16 -2.29
N SER A 33 21.22 19.84 -2.24
CA SER A 33 20.11 18.88 -2.30
C SER A 33 19.99 18.18 -0.94
N SER A 34 18.79 18.18 -0.35
CA SER A 34 18.53 17.47 0.91
C SER A 34 17.87 16.10 0.70
N SER A 35 17.24 15.89 -0.46
CA SER A 35 16.68 14.62 -0.92
C SER A 35 16.98 14.40 -2.41
N ILE A 36 17.37 13.18 -2.78
CA ILE A 36 17.62 12.78 -4.17
C ILE A 36 17.01 11.39 -4.44
N LEU A 37 16.24 11.27 -5.52
CA LEU A 37 15.70 9.98 -5.98
C LEU A 37 16.70 9.30 -6.90
N ALA A 38 16.97 8.01 -6.66
CA ALA A 38 17.95 7.24 -7.41
C ALA A 38 17.38 6.48 -8.62
N ALA A 39 16.05 6.50 -8.82
CA ALA A 39 15.39 5.63 -9.79
C ALA A 39 15.92 5.80 -11.22
N LYS A 40 16.09 7.03 -11.74
CA LYS A 40 16.62 7.27 -13.10
C LYS A 40 18.10 6.96 -13.26
N SER A 41 18.84 6.97 -12.15
CA SER A 41 20.27 6.66 -12.08
C SER A 41 20.53 5.17 -11.80
N SER A 42 19.48 4.35 -11.83
CA SER A 42 19.57 2.93 -11.50
C SER A 42 19.40 2.06 -12.73
N ALA A 43 20.04 0.90 -12.69
CA ALA A 43 19.80 -0.21 -13.58
C ALA A 43 19.30 -1.41 -12.76
N TYR A 44 18.60 -2.34 -13.40
CA TYR A 44 18.06 -3.51 -12.72
C TYR A 44 18.24 -4.81 -13.51
N LEU A 45 18.22 -5.92 -12.78
CA LEU A 45 18.30 -7.28 -13.31
C LEU A 45 17.33 -8.19 -12.55
N GLU A 46 16.49 -8.91 -13.29
CA GLU A 46 15.60 -9.92 -12.72
C GLU A 46 16.36 -11.25 -12.47
N ASP A 47 16.15 -11.82 -11.29
CA ASP A 47 16.60 -13.15 -10.87
C ASP A 47 15.37 -14.04 -10.55
N PRO A 48 14.81 -14.74 -11.56
CA PRO A 48 13.60 -15.54 -11.39
C PRO A 48 13.79 -16.74 -10.46
N CYS A 49 15.00 -17.33 -10.41
CA CYS A 49 15.29 -18.48 -9.54
C CYS A 49 15.57 -18.08 -8.10
N ARG A 50 15.73 -16.78 -7.80
CA ARG A 50 16.24 -16.23 -6.52
C ARG A 50 17.59 -16.81 -6.11
N CYS A 51 18.36 -17.31 -7.08
CA CYS A 51 19.54 -18.13 -6.85
C CYS A 51 20.86 -17.40 -7.11
N LEU A 52 20.81 -16.19 -7.67
CA LEU A 52 22.01 -15.42 -7.95
C LEU A 52 22.60 -14.87 -6.65
N THR A 53 23.88 -15.18 -6.43
CA THR A 53 24.67 -14.57 -5.36
C THR A 53 25.29 -13.27 -5.81
N LEU A 54 25.70 -12.43 -4.87
CA LEU A 54 26.41 -11.18 -5.17
C LEU A 54 27.64 -11.41 -6.07
N GLN A 55 28.42 -12.46 -5.82
CA GLN A 55 29.60 -12.79 -6.63
C GLN A 55 29.23 -13.11 -8.08
N GLN A 56 28.11 -13.80 -8.31
CA GLN A 56 27.61 -14.07 -9.65
C GLN A 56 27.08 -12.81 -10.33
N ILE A 57 26.43 -11.91 -9.59
CA ILE A 57 25.93 -10.62 -10.09
C ILE A 57 27.07 -9.72 -10.57
N LEU A 58 28.21 -9.76 -9.88
CA LEU A 58 29.42 -9.02 -10.24
C LEU A 58 30.20 -9.64 -11.42
N SER A 59 29.79 -10.81 -11.92
CA SER A 59 30.44 -11.41 -13.09
C SER A 59 30.16 -10.58 -14.36
N PRO A 60 31.13 -10.45 -15.29
CA PRO A 60 30.94 -9.66 -16.52
C PRO A 60 29.68 -10.04 -17.30
N THR A 61 29.34 -11.33 -17.32
CA THR A 61 28.14 -11.87 -17.96
C THR A 61 26.85 -11.28 -17.38
N ASN A 62 26.76 -11.12 -16.06
CA ASN A 62 25.56 -10.58 -15.41
C ASN A 62 25.56 -9.06 -15.36
N THR A 63 26.72 -8.41 -15.21
CA THR A 63 26.82 -6.94 -15.26
C THR A 63 26.33 -6.41 -16.61
N ALA A 64 26.62 -7.10 -17.71
CA ALA A 64 26.11 -6.76 -19.05
C ALA A 64 24.60 -6.95 -19.23
N ARG A 65 23.91 -7.65 -18.32
CA ARG A 65 22.46 -7.91 -18.38
C ARG A 65 21.62 -6.86 -17.64
N PHE A 66 22.25 -5.94 -16.91
CA PHE A 66 21.51 -4.86 -16.24
C PHE A 66 20.87 -3.93 -17.26
N ILE A 67 19.59 -3.64 -17.03
CA ILE A 67 18.78 -2.77 -17.88
C ILE A 67 18.68 -1.40 -17.19
N PRO A 68 19.17 -0.30 -17.80
CA PRO A 68 18.98 1.04 -17.26
C PRO A 68 17.50 1.38 -17.10
N ASN A 69 17.13 1.94 -15.95
CA ASN A 69 15.77 2.39 -15.71
C ASN A 69 15.55 3.79 -16.26
N THR A 70 14.62 3.92 -17.21
CA THR A 70 14.24 5.19 -17.81
C THR A 70 13.05 5.87 -17.11
N ASN A 71 12.41 5.18 -16.17
CA ASN A 71 11.23 5.69 -15.47
C ASN A 71 11.61 6.48 -14.21
N ASP A 72 10.71 7.36 -13.75
CA ASP A 72 10.88 8.09 -12.48
C ASP A 72 10.90 7.16 -11.24
N ARG A 73 10.54 5.88 -11.41
CA ARG A 73 10.38 4.90 -10.32
C ARG A 73 10.78 3.50 -10.79
N LEU A 74 11.30 2.71 -9.85
CA LEU A 74 11.47 1.27 -10.01
C LEU A 74 10.21 0.56 -9.54
N ASN A 75 9.39 0.08 -10.47
CA ASN A 75 8.20 -0.69 -10.19
C ASN A 75 8.22 -1.97 -11.03
N PHE A 76 8.28 -3.11 -10.36
CA PHE A 76 8.35 -4.44 -10.99
C PHE A 76 7.02 -5.19 -10.90
N GLY A 77 5.95 -4.51 -10.46
CA GLY A 77 4.64 -5.10 -10.27
C GLY A 77 4.64 -6.20 -9.20
N ARG A 78 3.69 -7.14 -9.32
CA ARG A 78 3.69 -8.35 -8.50
C ARG A 78 4.60 -9.39 -9.13
N THR A 79 5.67 -9.75 -8.42
CA THR A 79 6.68 -10.69 -8.90
C THR A 79 7.18 -11.54 -7.75
N ARG A 80 7.46 -12.80 -8.04
CA ARG A 80 8.15 -13.70 -7.12
C ARG A 80 9.64 -13.76 -7.40
N SER A 81 10.16 -13.09 -8.42
CA SER A 81 11.59 -13.04 -8.68
C SER A 81 12.31 -12.22 -7.60
N ALA A 82 13.60 -12.48 -7.41
CA ALA A 82 14.47 -11.51 -6.77
C ALA A 82 14.85 -10.46 -7.81
N TRP A 83 14.95 -9.20 -7.40
CA TRP A 83 15.38 -8.12 -8.28
C TRP A 83 16.65 -7.52 -7.73
N TRP A 84 17.65 -7.43 -8.61
CA TRP A 84 18.90 -6.75 -8.34
C TRP A 84 18.83 -5.36 -8.93
N VAL A 85 19.20 -4.36 -8.14
CA VAL A 85 19.27 -2.95 -8.56
C VAL A 85 20.70 -2.48 -8.34
N HIS A 86 21.26 -1.83 -9.35
CA HIS A 86 22.58 -1.23 -9.33
C HIS A 86 22.48 0.27 -9.59
N PHE A 87 23.26 1.06 -8.86
CA PHE A 87 23.50 2.47 -9.14
C PHE A 87 24.85 2.87 -8.55
N SER A 88 25.51 3.83 -9.19
CA SER A 88 26.73 4.44 -8.68
C SER A 88 26.37 5.73 -7.94
N VAL A 89 27.00 6.00 -6.80
CA VAL A 89 26.79 7.20 -5.98
C VAL A 89 28.11 7.91 -5.75
N ILE A 90 28.11 9.23 -5.90
CA ILE A 90 29.28 10.08 -5.64
C ILE A 90 28.92 11.02 -4.50
N ASN A 91 29.64 10.91 -3.37
CA ASN A 91 29.45 11.84 -2.27
C ASN A 91 30.34 13.07 -2.42
N GLN A 92 29.78 14.23 -2.76
CA GLN A 92 30.57 15.48 -2.84
C GLN A 92 30.59 16.25 -1.52
N THR A 93 29.88 15.77 -0.49
CA THR A 93 29.77 16.44 0.82
C THR A 93 30.57 15.70 1.88
N GLY A 94 30.82 16.37 3.01
CA GLY A 94 31.33 15.72 4.23
C GLY A 94 30.22 15.23 5.16
N GLU A 95 28.97 15.22 4.68
CA GLU A 95 27.79 14.90 5.49
C GLU A 95 27.47 13.40 5.46
N LYS A 96 26.75 12.96 6.48
CA LYS A 96 26.17 11.62 6.53
C LYS A 96 24.88 11.58 5.72
N TRP A 97 24.77 10.55 4.89
CA TRP A 97 23.61 10.30 4.04
C TRP A 97 22.94 8.99 4.42
N TYR A 98 21.61 8.99 4.29
CA TYR A 98 20.79 7.80 4.49
C TYR A 98 20.21 7.36 3.16
N LEU A 99 20.29 6.06 2.87
CA LEU A 99 19.45 5.45 1.84
C LEU A 99 18.16 5.02 2.52
N ARG A 100 17.02 5.49 2.03
CA ARG A 100 15.69 5.11 2.48
C ARG A 100 14.93 4.44 1.34
N LEU A 101 14.27 3.34 1.65
CA LEU A 101 13.22 2.79 0.80
C LEU A 101 11.88 3.24 1.35
N ASP A 102 11.17 4.06 0.57
CA ASP A 102 9.76 4.41 0.83
C ASP A 102 8.83 3.27 0.36
N ALA A 103 9.20 2.02 0.67
CA ALA A 103 8.43 0.83 0.38
C ALA A 103 8.13 0.10 1.68
N LEU A 104 6.87 -0.33 1.80
CA LEU A 104 6.32 -0.89 3.04
C LEU A 104 6.18 -2.42 2.99
N LEU A 105 6.27 -2.99 1.80
CA LEU A 105 6.15 -4.41 1.56
C LEU A 105 7.47 -4.85 0.94
N GLY A 106 8.18 -5.74 1.63
CA GLY A 106 9.36 -6.41 1.12
C GLY A 106 9.90 -7.37 2.17
N ASP A 107 10.28 -8.55 1.69
CA ASP A 107 10.62 -9.72 2.50
C ASP A 107 12.10 -9.65 2.87
N GLU A 108 12.96 -9.75 1.86
CA GLU A 108 14.41 -9.67 2.01
C GLU A 108 14.99 -8.49 1.20
N PHE A 109 15.65 -7.58 1.91
CA PHE A 109 16.48 -6.53 1.31
C PHE A 109 17.93 -6.74 1.72
N GLY A 110 18.81 -6.91 0.74
CA GLY A 110 20.25 -6.88 0.93
C GLY A 110 20.84 -5.65 0.27
N LEU A 111 21.68 -4.89 0.98
CA LEU A 111 22.39 -3.74 0.43
C LEU A 111 23.90 -3.98 0.54
N TYR A 112 24.60 -3.89 -0.59
CA TYR A 112 26.03 -4.11 -0.71
C TYR A 112 26.69 -2.88 -1.32
N LEU A 113 27.74 -2.37 -0.67
CA LEU A 113 28.48 -1.19 -1.12
C LEU A 113 29.92 -1.55 -1.46
N PHE A 114 30.43 -0.93 -2.53
CA PHE A 114 31.78 -1.09 -3.04
C PHE A 114 32.37 0.27 -3.42
N PRO A 115 33.58 0.63 -2.97
CA PRO A 115 34.31 1.75 -3.54
C PRO A 115 34.68 1.43 -4.99
N SER A 116 34.31 2.30 -5.94
CA SER A 116 34.54 2.11 -7.39
C SER A 116 36.05 2.15 -7.75
N ALA A 117 36.89 2.71 -6.87
CA ALA A 117 38.34 2.80 -7.03
C ALA A 117 39.12 1.48 -6.83
N SER A 118 38.47 0.32 -6.93
CA SER A 118 39.17 -0.97 -6.99
C SER A 118 38.68 -1.84 -8.15
N PRO A 119 39.18 -1.60 -9.37
CA PRO A 119 38.98 -2.51 -10.47
C PRO A 119 40.09 -3.57 -10.45
N GLN A 120 40.02 -4.54 -9.54
CA GLN A 120 40.58 -5.87 -9.80
C GLN A 120 39.68 -6.96 -9.22
N VAL A 121 38.71 -7.37 -10.01
CA VAL A 121 38.33 -8.79 -10.08
C VAL A 121 39.60 -9.53 -10.52
N GLY A 122 40.42 -9.95 -9.57
CA GLY A 122 41.75 -10.45 -9.89
C GLY A 122 42.60 -10.79 -8.68
N ASN A 123 42.96 -9.82 -7.82
CA ASN A 123 43.96 -10.07 -6.77
C ASN A 123 43.89 -9.19 -5.50
N ALA A 124 42.83 -8.38 -5.31
CA ALA A 124 42.61 -7.67 -4.06
C ALA A 124 41.21 -7.94 -3.54
N THR A 125 41.11 -8.42 -2.30
CA THR A 125 39.87 -8.62 -1.54
C THR A 125 39.18 -7.28 -1.28
N THR A 126 38.53 -6.70 -2.30
CA THR A 126 37.52 -5.67 -2.08
C THR A 126 36.25 -6.38 -1.62
N THR A 127 36.21 -6.74 -0.34
CA THR A 127 35.03 -7.34 0.28
C THR A 127 33.88 -6.36 0.23
N ALA A 128 32.80 -6.75 -0.44
CA ALA A 128 31.51 -6.07 -0.37
C ALA A 128 31.18 -5.73 1.08
N ARG A 129 30.91 -4.46 1.40
CA ARG A 129 30.40 -4.11 2.72
C ARG A 129 28.89 -4.31 2.69
N TYR A 130 28.41 -5.33 3.41
CA TYR A 130 26.98 -5.46 3.70
C TYR A 130 26.55 -4.31 4.62
N ALA A 131 25.60 -3.49 4.17
CA ALA A 131 25.02 -2.45 5.01
C ALA A 131 23.87 -3.04 5.82
N LYS A 132 24.04 -3.04 7.14
CA LYS A 132 22.96 -3.39 8.07
C LYS A 132 21.89 -2.29 8.04
N PRO A 133 20.60 -2.62 7.88
CA PRO A 133 19.52 -1.66 8.05
C PRO A 133 19.57 -1.01 9.44
N LEU A 134 19.04 0.20 9.56
CA LEU A 134 18.80 0.84 10.85
C LEU A 134 17.82 -0.01 11.66
N ASP A 135 18.19 -0.27 12.91
CA ASP A 135 17.30 -0.92 13.88
C ASP A 135 16.20 0.07 14.30
N ASP A 136 15.02 -0.46 14.63
CA ASP A 136 13.85 0.29 15.13
C ASP A 136 13.34 1.46 14.28
N TYR A 137 13.74 1.56 13.01
CA TYR A 137 13.18 2.51 12.06
C TYR A 137 12.00 1.89 11.31
N ARG A 138 10.88 2.63 11.26
CA ARG A 138 9.61 2.19 10.65
C ARG A 138 9.75 1.74 9.19
N ARG A 139 10.66 2.36 8.45
CA ARG A 139 10.95 2.04 7.05
C ARG A 139 12.31 1.37 6.95
N ARG A 140 12.58 0.70 5.82
CA ARG A 140 13.93 0.23 5.56
C ARG A 140 14.82 1.42 5.22
N ALA A 141 15.81 1.67 6.07
CA ALA A 141 16.81 2.71 5.83
C ALA A 141 18.19 2.23 6.27
N TRP A 142 19.23 2.81 5.67
CA TRP A 142 20.62 2.49 5.92
C TRP A 142 21.41 3.79 6.05
N LEU A 143 22.24 3.88 7.09
CA LEU A 143 23.26 4.92 7.14
C LEU A 143 24.39 4.53 6.18
N LEU A 144 24.69 5.39 5.21
CA LEU A 144 25.76 5.15 4.26
C LEU A 144 27.02 5.86 4.73
N ASP A 145 28.10 5.09 4.83
CA ASP A 145 29.43 5.57 5.16
C ASP A 145 30.19 5.84 3.86
N LEU A 146 29.86 6.98 3.23
CA LEU A 146 30.41 7.39 1.93
C LEU A 146 31.47 8.48 2.14
N SER A 147 32.73 8.19 1.83
CA SER A 147 33.80 9.19 1.88
C SER A 147 33.55 10.30 0.86
N LYS A 148 33.93 11.53 1.22
CA LYS A 148 33.86 12.68 0.32
C LYS A 148 34.79 12.47 -0.89
N GLY A 149 34.25 12.67 -2.09
CA GLY A 149 34.95 12.58 -3.37
C GLY A 149 35.07 11.15 -3.93
N GLU A 150 34.67 10.13 -3.16
CA GLU A 150 34.71 8.75 -3.62
C GLU A 150 33.40 8.37 -4.35
N THR A 151 33.56 7.53 -5.37
CA THR A 151 32.43 6.88 -6.05
C THR A 151 32.20 5.52 -5.43
N PHE A 152 30.96 5.20 -5.10
CA PHE A 152 30.56 3.89 -4.61
C PHE A 152 29.57 3.24 -5.57
N ASP A 153 29.78 1.98 -5.88
CA ASP A 153 28.81 1.13 -6.53
C ASP A 153 27.94 0.44 -5.48
N VAL A 154 26.63 0.56 -5.64
CA VAL A 154 25.65 0.02 -4.72
C VAL A 154 24.82 -1.03 -5.43
N TYR A 155 24.81 -2.23 -4.87
CA TYR A 155 23.96 -3.33 -5.33
C TYR A 155 22.93 -3.65 -4.26
N MET A 156 21.66 -3.62 -4.65
CA MET A 156 20.53 -3.94 -3.80
C MET A 156 19.84 -5.19 -4.34
N ARG A 157 19.66 -6.20 -3.48
CA ARG A 157 18.76 -7.33 -3.76
C ARG A 157 17.45 -7.06 -3.03
N ALA A 158 16.33 -7.13 -3.74
CA ALA A 158 15.00 -6.94 -3.19
C ALA A 158 14.05 -8.05 -3.61
N THR A 159 13.18 -8.48 -2.69
CA THR A 159 12.09 -9.42 -2.92
C THR A 159 10.83 -8.92 -2.19
N ASN A 160 9.64 -9.25 -2.68
CA ASN A 160 8.39 -8.80 -2.04
C ASN A 160 7.29 -9.85 -1.92
N GLY A 161 7.63 -11.12 -1.73
CA GLY A 161 6.63 -12.18 -1.53
C GLY A 161 5.51 -12.15 -2.58
N ASP A 162 4.27 -11.90 -2.12
CA ASP A 162 3.06 -11.77 -2.95
C ASP A 162 2.54 -10.31 -3.08
N ALA A 163 3.31 -9.32 -2.65
CA ALA A 163 3.00 -7.90 -2.74
C ALA A 163 3.63 -7.24 -3.99
N ILE A 164 3.21 -6.01 -4.30
CA ILE A 164 3.75 -5.22 -5.42
C ILE A 164 5.16 -4.75 -5.05
N LEU A 165 6.19 -5.22 -5.76
CA LEU A 165 7.57 -4.80 -5.54
C LEU A 165 7.80 -3.44 -6.23
N GLN A 166 7.89 -2.41 -5.39
CA GLN A 166 8.27 -1.07 -5.81
C GLN A 166 9.44 -0.59 -4.95
N LEU A 167 10.45 0.01 -5.58
CA LEU A 167 11.67 0.47 -4.92
C LEU A 167 11.86 1.97 -5.12
N PRO A 168 11.16 2.81 -4.34
CA PRO A 168 11.45 4.24 -4.27
C PRO A 168 12.70 4.45 -3.43
N ILE A 169 13.85 4.43 -4.11
CA ILE A 169 15.18 4.64 -3.51
C ILE A 169 15.42 6.14 -3.39
N GLU A 170 15.50 6.60 -2.14
CA GLU A 170 15.70 7.99 -1.78
C GLU A 170 16.97 8.14 -0.95
N PHE A 171 17.85 9.06 -1.34
CA PHE A 171 18.98 9.50 -0.54
C PHE A 171 18.59 10.75 0.23
N LEU A 172 18.76 10.71 1.55
CA LEU A 172 18.38 11.79 2.46
C LEU A 172 19.60 12.27 3.24
N SER A 173 19.78 13.59 3.33
CA SER A 173 20.69 14.16 4.31
C SER A 173 20.17 13.87 5.73
N THR A 174 21.02 14.07 6.74
CA THR A 174 20.61 13.82 8.13
C THR A 174 19.42 14.69 8.56
N SER A 175 19.40 15.97 8.16
CA SER A 175 18.29 16.89 8.46
C SER A 175 17.01 16.48 7.74
N ALA A 176 17.10 16.11 6.46
CA ALA A 176 15.94 15.67 5.68
C ALA A 176 15.36 14.36 6.23
N MET A 177 16.21 13.43 6.65
CA MET A 177 15.78 12.18 7.26
C MET A 177 14.97 12.41 8.53
N LEU A 178 15.40 13.33 9.40
CA LEU A 178 14.68 13.70 10.63
C LEU A 178 13.35 14.38 10.30
N GLU A 179 13.37 15.44 9.50
CA GLU A 179 12.15 16.19 9.12
C GLU A 179 11.10 15.27 8.47
N ARG A 180 11.55 14.39 7.57
CA ARG A 180 10.67 13.44 6.89
C ARG A 180 10.08 12.42 7.84
N SER A 181 10.89 11.91 8.78
CA SER A 181 10.44 10.94 9.79
C SER A 181 9.41 11.56 10.71
N ASP A 182 9.64 12.77 11.19
CA ASP A 182 8.74 13.49 12.10
C ASP A 182 7.41 13.81 11.42
N ALA A 183 7.46 14.34 10.18
CA ALA A 183 6.26 14.64 9.42
C ALA A 183 5.42 13.39 9.13
N GLU A 184 6.05 12.25 8.84
CA GLU A 184 5.35 10.98 8.63
C GLU A 184 4.72 10.43 9.92
N HIS A 185 5.46 10.47 11.04
CA HIS A 185 4.93 10.05 12.34
C HIS A 185 3.75 10.93 12.78
N LEU A 186 3.82 12.23 12.57
CA LEU A 186 2.73 13.15 12.93
C LEU A 186 1.49 12.92 12.07
N ARG A 187 1.65 12.74 10.74
CA ARG A 187 0.52 12.47 9.84
C ARG A 187 -0.15 11.14 10.11
N LEU A 188 0.63 10.06 10.24
CA LEU A 188 0.07 8.74 10.55
C LEU A 188 -0.46 8.70 11.99
N GLY A 189 0.30 9.18 12.97
CA GLY A 189 -0.12 9.21 14.37
C GLY A 189 -1.45 9.93 14.58
N SER A 190 -1.65 11.11 13.96
CA SER A 190 -2.93 11.84 14.04
C SER A 190 -4.10 11.08 13.42
N LEU A 191 -3.90 10.42 12.27
CA LEU A 191 -4.89 9.55 11.65
C LEU A 191 -5.28 8.38 12.59
N TYR A 192 -4.30 7.69 13.18
CA TYR A 192 -4.55 6.58 14.11
C TYR A 192 -5.29 7.04 15.37
N VAL A 193 -4.88 8.16 15.96
CA VAL A 193 -5.55 8.74 17.12
C VAL A 193 -7.00 9.11 16.78
N ALA A 194 -7.25 9.73 15.63
CA ALA A 194 -8.60 10.08 15.20
C ALA A 194 -9.50 8.84 15.02
N MET A 195 -8.99 7.80 14.35
CA MET A 195 -9.72 6.54 14.19
C MET A 195 -9.97 5.85 15.53
N PHE A 196 -8.97 5.80 16.41
CA PHE A 196 -9.09 5.18 17.72
C PHE A 196 -10.11 5.93 18.60
N MET A 197 -10.04 7.27 18.64
CA MET A 197 -11.01 8.09 19.37
C MET A 197 -12.43 7.91 18.83
N LEU A 198 -12.59 7.79 17.50
CA LEU A 198 -13.89 7.48 16.90
C LEU A 198 -14.39 6.10 17.32
N ALA A 199 -13.53 5.07 17.34
CA ALA A 199 -13.90 3.73 17.81
C ALA A 199 -14.28 3.72 19.30
N VAL A 200 -13.53 4.42 20.15
CA VAL A 200 -13.85 4.59 21.57
C VAL A 200 -15.19 5.31 21.75
N TYR A 201 -15.44 6.38 20.99
CA TYR A 201 -16.74 7.05 20.98
C TYR A 201 -17.87 6.08 20.64
N GLN A 202 -17.72 5.25 19.61
CA GLN A 202 -18.72 4.24 19.28
C GLN A 202 -18.93 3.25 20.42
N LEU A 203 -17.86 2.79 21.08
CA LEU A 203 -17.97 1.86 22.19
C LEU A 203 -18.68 2.47 23.40
N LEU A 204 -18.39 3.74 23.73
CA LEU A 204 -19.10 4.47 24.79
C LEU A 204 -20.59 4.65 24.46
N MET A 205 -20.91 4.97 23.20
CA MET A 205 -22.29 5.05 22.74
C MET A 205 -22.99 3.70 22.78
N PHE A 206 -22.31 2.59 22.53
CA PHE A 206 -22.85 1.25 22.76
C PHE A 206 -23.21 1.04 24.23
N PHE A 207 -22.35 1.40 25.19
CA PHE A 207 -22.67 1.23 26.61
C PHE A 207 -23.82 2.13 27.07
N ASN A 208 -23.92 3.36 26.53
CA ASN A 208 -24.97 4.30 26.89
C ASN A 208 -26.32 3.97 26.26
N LEU A 209 -26.33 3.68 24.95
CA LEU A 209 -27.54 3.51 24.15
C LEU A 209 -27.96 2.05 24.04
N ARG A 210 -27.07 1.09 24.32
CA ARG A 210 -27.24 -0.38 24.16
C ARG A 210 -27.65 -0.82 22.76
N GLU A 211 -27.34 0.00 21.77
CA GLU A 211 -27.65 -0.23 20.36
C GLU A 211 -26.48 -0.98 19.68
N THR A 212 -26.71 -2.21 19.23
CA THR A 212 -25.66 -3.10 18.67
C THR A 212 -24.94 -2.51 17.46
N SER A 213 -25.59 -1.60 16.72
CA SER A 213 -24.96 -0.91 15.59
C SER A 213 -23.65 -0.21 15.97
N TYR A 214 -23.56 0.36 17.18
CA TYR A 214 -22.38 1.05 17.68
C TYR A 214 -21.22 0.09 17.94
N LEU A 215 -21.49 -1.08 18.53
CA LEU A 215 -20.46 -2.09 18.78
C LEU A 215 -19.87 -2.63 17.48
N VAL A 216 -20.74 -2.95 16.52
CA VAL A 216 -20.32 -3.47 15.21
C VAL A 216 -19.49 -2.43 14.46
N PHE A 217 -19.85 -1.15 14.56
CA PHE A 217 -19.09 -0.08 13.92
C PHE A 217 -17.75 0.20 14.62
N ALA A 218 -17.70 0.17 15.94
CA ALA A 218 -16.45 0.26 16.70
C ALA A 218 -15.47 -0.83 16.25
N PHE A 219 -15.95 -2.07 16.15
CA PHE A 219 -15.15 -3.20 15.66
C PHE A 219 -14.68 -2.99 14.21
N ASN A 220 -15.57 -2.50 13.32
CA ASN A 220 -15.20 -2.18 11.95
C ASN A 220 -14.05 -1.16 11.87
N ILE A 221 -14.14 -0.05 12.61
CA ILE A 221 -13.10 0.98 12.65
C ILE A 221 -11.75 0.38 13.09
N LEU A 222 -11.75 -0.45 14.14
CA LEU A 222 -10.53 -1.12 14.62
C LEU A 222 -9.92 -2.07 13.59
N MET A 223 -10.75 -2.82 12.86
CA MET A 223 -10.28 -3.74 11.82
C MET A 223 -9.72 -3.00 10.60
N VAL A 224 -10.33 -1.87 10.20
CA VAL A 224 -9.78 -1.01 9.15
C VAL A 224 -8.48 -0.35 9.62
N MET A 225 -8.39 0.10 10.87
CA MET A 225 -7.17 0.64 11.46
C MET A 225 -6.02 -0.39 11.45
N ALA A 226 -6.31 -1.65 11.80
CA ALA A 226 -5.38 -2.76 11.71
C ALA A 226 -4.98 -3.08 10.25
N THR A 227 -5.90 -2.94 9.30
CA THR A 227 -5.63 -3.10 7.86
C THR A 227 -4.69 -2.02 7.33
N ILE A 228 -4.86 -0.77 7.75
CA ILE A 228 -3.93 0.33 7.43
C ILE A 228 -2.57 0.06 8.08
N HIS A 229 -2.54 -0.54 9.28
CA HIS A 229 -1.30 -0.79 10.02
C HIS A 229 -0.41 -1.81 9.34
N ARG A 230 -1.00 -2.81 8.68
CA ARG A 230 -0.31 -3.81 7.87
C ARG A 230 0.63 -3.17 6.84
N THR A 231 0.18 -2.11 6.18
CA THR A 231 1.02 -1.40 5.20
C THR A 231 1.72 -0.21 5.82
N ASN A 232 1.19 0.45 6.84
CA ASN A 232 1.79 1.63 7.45
C ASN A 232 1.95 1.43 8.96
N PRO A 233 2.93 0.61 9.41
CA PRO A 233 3.04 0.26 10.81
C PRO A 233 3.45 1.48 11.64
N VAL A 234 2.69 1.82 12.67
CA VAL A 234 3.01 2.92 13.62
C VAL A 234 3.48 2.36 14.97
N PHE A 235 2.78 1.36 15.48
CA PHE A 235 3.09 0.61 16.70
C PHE A 235 3.98 -0.61 16.42
N ALA A 236 5.20 -0.64 16.97
CA ALA A 236 6.12 -1.77 16.81
C ALA A 236 5.53 -3.10 17.33
N SER A 237 4.72 -3.08 18.39
CA SER A 237 4.06 -4.27 18.95
C SER A 237 3.07 -4.95 18.00
N LEU A 238 2.57 -4.22 17.00
CA LEU A 238 1.64 -4.73 16.00
C LEU A 238 2.32 -4.99 14.64
N ALA A 239 3.65 -4.88 14.55
CA ALA A 239 4.39 -5.08 13.31
C ALA A 239 4.19 -6.46 12.67
N PHE A 240 3.81 -7.48 13.47
CA PHE A 240 3.48 -8.81 12.96
C PHE A 240 2.31 -8.81 11.95
N LEU A 241 1.41 -7.81 12.03
CA LEU A 241 0.32 -7.65 11.06
C LEU A 241 0.84 -7.35 9.65
N GLY A 242 2.02 -6.74 9.53
CA GLY A 242 2.68 -6.42 8.27
C GLY A 242 3.44 -7.58 7.63
N ASN A 243 3.50 -8.75 8.26
CA ASN A 243 4.23 -9.90 7.73
C ASN A 243 3.48 -10.53 6.54
N THR A 244 3.97 -10.31 5.32
CA THR A 244 3.40 -10.85 4.07
C THR A 244 3.40 -12.37 3.97
N HIS A 245 4.23 -13.07 4.76
CA HIS A 245 4.30 -14.54 4.80
C HIS A 245 3.33 -15.13 5.82
N SER A 246 2.73 -14.28 6.66
CA SER A 246 1.75 -14.74 7.63
C SER A 246 0.50 -15.21 6.89
N TYR A 247 0.06 -16.42 7.22
CA TYR A 247 -1.23 -16.95 6.78
C TYR A 247 -2.39 -15.99 7.11
N PHE A 248 -2.28 -15.23 8.20
CA PHE A 248 -3.31 -14.31 8.68
C PHE A 248 -3.08 -12.84 8.30
N PHE A 249 -2.18 -12.57 7.35
CA PHE A 249 -1.86 -11.21 6.88
C PHE A 249 -3.10 -10.42 6.44
N THR A 250 -4.10 -11.11 5.90
CA THR A 250 -5.32 -10.55 5.31
C THR A 250 -6.51 -10.50 6.26
N THR A 251 -6.39 -11.09 7.44
CA THR A 251 -7.48 -11.26 8.41
C THR A 251 -8.12 -9.93 8.83
N PRO A 252 -7.38 -8.85 9.13
CA PRO A 252 -8.00 -7.58 9.51
C PRO A 252 -8.91 -7.01 8.41
N ALA A 253 -8.54 -7.14 7.13
CA ALA A 253 -9.33 -6.63 6.02
C ALA A 253 -10.64 -7.40 5.87
N LEU A 254 -10.59 -8.73 5.95
CA LEU A 254 -11.77 -9.60 5.85
C LEU A 254 -12.74 -9.40 7.03
N LEU A 255 -12.22 -9.22 8.25
CA LEU A 255 -13.02 -8.84 9.42
C LEU A 255 -13.63 -7.44 9.27
N GLY A 256 -12.89 -6.51 8.67
CA GLY A 256 -13.37 -5.19 8.27
C GLY A 256 -14.55 -5.29 7.30
N ASP A 257 -14.44 -6.05 6.23
CA ASP A 257 -15.51 -6.22 5.24
C ASP A 257 -16.75 -6.91 5.84
N ALA A 258 -16.56 -7.97 6.64
CA ALA A 258 -17.66 -8.67 7.31
C ALA A 258 -18.43 -7.75 8.28
N SER A 259 -17.70 -6.96 9.09
CA SER A 259 -18.30 -6.01 10.03
C SER A 259 -18.97 -4.84 9.33
N LEU A 260 -18.43 -4.36 8.20
CA LEU A 260 -19.05 -3.31 7.39
C LEU A 260 -20.39 -3.79 6.80
N LEU A 261 -20.42 -4.99 6.24
CA LEU A 261 -21.66 -5.61 5.74
C LEU A 261 -22.70 -5.71 6.85
N TRP A 262 -22.31 -6.19 8.03
CA TRP A 262 -23.22 -6.33 9.16
C TRP A 262 -23.72 -4.97 9.68
N PHE A 263 -22.82 -3.99 9.77
CA PHE A 263 -23.15 -2.63 10.16
C PHE A 263 -24.18 -2.01 9.21
N SER A 264 -23.94 -2.06 7.90
CA SER A 264 -24.85 -1.52 6.89
C SER A 264 -26.22 -2.18 6.92
N ARG A 265 -26.30 -3.50 7.19
CA ARG A 265 -27.58 -4.19 7.39
C ARG A 265 -28.41 -3.55 8.51
N ILE A 266 -27.77 -3.24 9.63
CA ILE A 266 -28.44 -2.64 10.80
C ILE A 266 -28.76 -1.16 10.55
N LEU A 267 -27.81 -0.39 10.01
CA LEU A 267 -27.99 1.06 9.81
C LEU A 267 -29.11 1.38 8.81
N LEU A 268 -29.20 0.62 7.71
CA LEU A 268 -30.16 0.87 6.64
C LEU A 268 -31.45 0.05 6.77
N ASP A 269 -31.61 -0.72 7.85
CA ASP A 269 -32.73 -1.63 8.06
C ASP A 269 -33.00 -2.52 6.84
N ILE A 270 -31.92 -3.08 6.26
CA ILE A 270 -31.96 -3.83 4.98
C ILE A 270 -32.93 -5.02 5.08
N LYS A 271 -32.97 -5.69 6.22
CA LYS A 271 -33.90 -6.81 6.49
C LYS A 271 -35.36 -6.44 6.23
N GLN A 272 -35.76 -5.21 6.59
CA GLN A 272 -37.14 -4.74 6.48
C GLN A 272 -37.45 -4.26 5.05
N HIS A 273 -36.53 -3.53 4.43
CA HIS A 273 -36.77 -2.90 3.12
C HIS A 273 -36.44 -3.83 1.92
N LEU A 274 -35.46 -4.72 2.07
CA LEU A 274 -34.85 -5.51 1.00
C LEU A 274 -34.48 -6.94 1.49
N PRO A 275 -35.44 -7.80 1.87
CA PRO A 275 -35.18 -9.08 2.53
C PRO A 275 -34.40 -10.10 1.68
N ARG A 276 -34.46 -10.02 0.35
CA ARG A 276 -33.62 -10.86 -0.53
C ARG A 276 -32.15 -10.44 -0.46
N LEU A 277 -31.90 -9.14 -0.42
CA LEU A 277 -30.56 -8.57 -0.36
C LEU A 277 -29.94 -8.74 1.03
N ASP A 278 -30.78 -8.77 2.05
CA ASP A 278 -30.38 -9.12 3.42
C ASP A 278 -29.66 -10.48 3.49
N ARG A 279 -30.17 -11.50 2.79
CA ARG A 279 -29.53 -12.82 2.71
C ARG A 279 -28.19 -12.75 1.99
N LEU A 280 -28.07 -11.93 0.94
CA LEU A 280 -26.80 -11.71 0.24
C LEU A 280 -25.76 -11.08 1.16
N TYR A 281 -26.12 -10.04 1.93
CA TYR A 281 -25.20 -9.43 2.90
C TYR A 281 -24.73 -10.43 3.97
N GLN A 282 -25.64 -11.26 4.49
CA GLN A 282 -25.26 -12.33 5.43
C GLN A 282 -24.33 -13.34 4.79
N ALA A 283 -24.64 -13.81 3.57
CA ALA A 283 -23.81 -14.76 2.83
C ALA A 283 -22.42 -14.19 2.57
N LEU A 284 -22.31 -12.93 2.14
CA LEU A 284 -21.04 -12.25 1.92
C LEU A 284 -20.25 -12.06 3.21
N ALA A 285 -20.90 -11.71 4.33
CA ALA A 285 -20.24 -11.58 5.62
C ALA A 285 -19.66 -12.93 6.10
N TRP A 286 -20.44 -14.00 6.02
CA TRP A 286 -19.96 -15.35 6.34
C TRP A 286 -18.89 -15.84 5.38
N PHE A 287 -19.00 -15.50 4.09
CA PHE A 287 -17.99 -15.81 3.09
C PHE A 287 -16.66 -15.11 3.40
N SER A 288 -16.67 -13.82 3.77
CA SER A 288 -15.47 -13.10 4.20
C SER A 288 -14.83 -13.74 5.42
N LEU A 289 -15.62 -14.22 6.39
CA LEU A 289 -15.11 -14.94 7.56
C LEU A 289 -14.53 -16.31 7.20
N ALA A 290 -15.20 -17.07 6.34
CA ALA A 290 -14.72 -18.37 5.88
C ALA A 290 -13.40 -18.25 5.11
N LEU A 291 -13.23 -17.18 4.33
CA LEU A 291 -12.00 -16.92 3.58
C LEU A 291 -10.77 -16.75 4.47
N ILE A 292 -10.92 -16.31 5.72
CA ILE A 292 -9.79 -16.20 6.66
C ILE A 292 -9.06 -17.55 6.80
N GLY A 293 -9.81 -18.66 6.81
CA GLY A 293 -9.27 -20.02 6.96
C GLY A 293 -8.76 -20.66 5.66
N VAL A 294 -8.74 -19.94 4.54
CA VAL A 294 -8.29 -20.48 3.24
C VAL A 294 -7.29 -19.56 2.55
N ILE A 295 -7.52 -18.25 2.61
CA ILE A 295 -6.85 -17.26 1.75
C ILE A 295 -5.34 -17.16 1.99
N GLY A 296 -4.88 -17.43 3.21
CA GLY A 296 -3.46 -17.43 3.55
C GLY A 296 -2.66 -18.54 2.84
N GLY A 297 -3.34 -19.58 2.36
CA GLY A 297 -2.73 -20.66 1.57
C GLY A 297 -2.80 -20.42 0.07
N ILE A 298 -3.52 -19.39 -0.39
CA ILE A 298 -3.69 -19.09 -1.82
C ILE A 298 -2.57 -18.15 -2.25
N PRO A 299 -1.67 -18.58 -3.14
CA PRO A 299 -0.62 -17.70 -3.64
C PRO A 299 -1.23 -16.51 -4.39
N GLY A 300 -0.93 -15.28 -3.97
CA GLY A 300 -1.54 -14.05 -4.51
C GLY A 300 -2.92 -13.68 -3.91
N GLY A 301 -3.35 -14.33 -2.82
CA GLY A 301 -4.65 -14.09 -2.18
C GLY A 301 -4.94 -12.64 -1.78
N THR A 302 -3.91 -11.80 -1.65
CA THR A 302 -4.05 -10.36 -1.37
C THR A 302 -4.84 -9.59 -2.45
N VAL A 303 -4.78 -10.04 -3.70
CA VAL A 303 -5.51 -9.42 -4.83
C VAL A 303 -7.01 -9.65 -4.68
N LEU A 304 -7.41 -10.85 -4.26
CA LEU A 304 -8.82 -11.22 -4.10
C LEU A 304 -9.52 -10.28 -3.10
N ILE A 305 -8.82 -9.85 -2.05
CA ILE A 305 -9.38 -8.96 -1.04
C ILE A 305 -9.65 -7.58 -1.60
N VAL A 306 -8.75 -7.03 -2.43
CA VAL A 306 -8.98 -5.74 -3.08
C VAL A 306 -10.28 -5.77 -3.89
N TRP A 307 -10.53 -6.87 -4.61
CA TRP A 307 -11.77 -7.07 -5.35
C TRP A 307 -12.98 -7.27 -4.44
N ILE A 308 -12.87 -8.04 -3.36
CA ILE A 308 -13.95 -8.23 -2.39
C ILE A 308 -14.34 -6.90 -1.76
N THR A 309 -13.38 -6.12 -1.26
CA THR A 309 -13.63 -4.80 -0.66
C THR A 309 -14.26 -3.85 -1.67
N ALA A 310 -13.83 -3.87 -2.94
CA ALA A 310 -14.46 -3.08 -4.00
C ALA A 310 -15.93 -3.50 -4.24
N VAL A 311 -16.21 -4.81 -4.32
CA VAL A 311 -17.57 -5.33 -4.47
C VAL A 311 -18.44 -4.93 -3.27
N VAL A 312 -17.94 -5.04 -2.05
CA VAL A 312 -18.64 -4.62 -0.83
C VAL A 312 -18.93 -3.11 -0.86
N PHE A 313 -17.97 -2.29 -1.29
CA PHE A 313 -18.15 -0.85 -1.43
C PHE A 313 -19.26 -0.50 -2.43
N PHE A 314 -19.19 -1.04 -3.65
CA PHE A 314 -20.18 -0.78 -4.69
C PHE A 314 -21.55 -1.36 -4.37
N LEU A 315 -21.61 -2.49 -3.67
CA LEU A 315 -22.87 -3.04 -3.15
C LEU A 315 -23.53 -2.04 -2.20
N ASN A 316 -22.80 -1.52 -1.20
CA ASN A 316 -23.33 -0.54 -0.26
C ASN A 316 -23.78 0.75 -0.94
N LEU A 317 -23.00 1.25 -1.93
CA LEU A 317 -23.38 2.40 -2.73
C LEU A 317 -24.70 2.14 -3.50
N GLY A 318 -24.84 0.97 -4.13
CA GLY A 318 -26.03 0.57 -4.86
C GLY A 318 -27.27 0.42 -3.96
N VAL A 319 -27.11 -0.19 -2.78
CA VAL A 319 -28.20 -0.28 -1.79
C VAL A 319 -28.63 1.09 -1.30
N GLY A 320 -27.66 1.97 -1.01
CA GLY A 320 -27.91 3.36 -0.67
C GLY A 320 -28.78 4.04 -1.74
N ALA A 321 -28.38 3.95 -3.01
CA ALA A 321 -29.12 4.53 -4.12
C ALA A 321 -30.57 4.00 -4.24
N VAL A 322 -30.76 2.68 -4.13
CA VAL A 322 -32.10 2.07 -4.22
C VAL A 322 -33.00 2.52 -3.06
N LEU A 323 -32.47 2.60 -1.84
CA LEU A 323 -33.25 3.05 -0.67
C LEU A 323 -33.52 4.56 -0.69
N THR A 324 -32.61 5.36 -1.27
CA THR A 324 -32.84 6.79 -1.55
C THR A 324 -34.03 6.97 -2.48
N GLN A 325 -34.09 6.20 -3.57
CA GLN A 325 -35.23 6.25 -4.51
C GLN A 325 -36.55 5.85 -3.86
N ARG A 326 -36.52 5.06 -2.78
CA ARG A 326 -37.69 4.69 -1.96
C ARG A 326 -38.03 5.71 -0.86
N GLY A 327 -37.35 6.86 -0.82
CA GLY A 327 -37.66 7.95 0.11
C GLY A 327 -37.05 7.83 1.51
N ASN A 328 -36.12 6.89 1.73
CA ASN A 328 -35.45 6.77 3.04
C ASN A 328 -34.38 7.86 3.21
N LYS A 329 -34.65 8.85 4.07
CA LYS A 329 -33.74 9.99 4.32
C LYS A 329 -32.36 9.57 4.85
N ILE A 330 -32.31 8.57 5.75
CA ILE A 330 -31.05 8.06 6.31
C ILE A 330 -30.22 7.41 5.20
N ALA A 331 -30.87 6.65 4.31
CA ALA A 331 -30.20 6.06 3.17
C ALA A 331 -29.68 7.11 2.17
N THR A 332 -30.37 8.24 1.99
CA THR A 332 -29.87 9.37 1.19
C THR A 332 -28.57 9.94 1.72
N TYR A 333 -28.47 10.22 3.02
CA TYR A 333 -27.21 10.70 3.61
C TYR A 333 -26.09 9.65 3.49
N PHE A 334 -26.44 8.37 3.66
CA PHE A 334 -25.48 7.26 3.50
C PHE A 334 -24.97 7.16 2.06
N PHE A 335 -25.87 7.21 1.07
CA PHE A 335 -25.52 7.20 -0.35
C PHE A 335 -24.62 8.39 -0.70
N LEU A 336 -24.97 9.61 -0.27
CA LEU A 336 -24.17 10.80 -0.52
C LEU A 336 -22.77 10.70 0.11
N SER A 337 -22.65 10.11 1.30
CA SER A 337 -21.35 9.89 1.96
C SER A 337 -20.48 8.90 1.17
N TYR A 338 -21.06 7.79 0.69
CA TYR A 338 -20.35 6.83 -0.15
C TYR A 338 -19.98 7.41 -1.52
N LEU A 339 -20.86 8.24 -2.10
CA LEU A 339 -20.58 8.94 -3.35
C LEU A 339 -19.42 9.94 -3.19
N ALA A 340 -19.41 10.71 -2.10
CA ALA A 340 -18.31 11.60 -1.77
C ALA A 340 -16.99 10.82 -1.60
N ALA A 341 -17.02 9.69 -0.89
CA ALA A 341 -15.86 8.82 -0.75
C ALA A 341 -15.37 8.26 -2.10
N LEU A 342 -16.28 7.86 -3.00
CA LEU A 342 -15.94 7.41 -4.34
C LEU A 342 -15.22 8.52 -5.14
N LEU A 343 -15.73 9.75 -5.08
CA LEU A 343 -15.13 10.90 -5.78
C LEU A 343 -13.74 11.23 -5.25
N LEU A 344 -13.55 11.22 -3.92
CA LEU A 344 -12.24 11.43 -3.28
C LEU A 344 -11.21 10.37 -3.71
N GLN A 345 -11.69 9.15 -3.99
CA GLN A 345 -10.84 8.00 -4.30
C GLN A 345 -10.70 7.74 -5.80
N MET A 346 -11.38 8.49 -6.66
CA MET A 346 -11.41 8.24 -8.10
C MET A 346 -10.02 8.35 -8.74
N GLY A 347 -9.20 9.31 -8.28
CA GLY A 347 -7.81 9.45 -8.70
C GLY A 347 -6.95 8.23 -8.34
N ASN A 348 -7.11 7.72 -7.11
CA ASN A 348 -6.42 6.52 -6.63
C ASN A 348 -6.85 5.27 -7.42
N GLY A 349 -8.15 5.12 -7.69
CA GLY A 349 -8.69 4.03 -8.49
C GLY A 349 -8.18 4.06 -9.93
N TRP A 350 -8.11 5.25 -10.54
CA TRP A 350 -7.53 5.42 -11.88
C TRP A 350 -6.04 5.06 -11.92
N ALA A 351 -5.27 5.54 -10.93
CA ALA A 351 -3.86 5.21 -10.81
C ALA A 351 -3.65 3.69 -10.67
N LEU A 352 -4.45 3.02 -9.84
CA LEU A 352 -4.37 1.57 -9.66
C LEU A 352 -4.70 0.79 -10.95
N ALA A 353 -5.74 1.22 -11.68
CA ALA A 353 -6.23 0.50 -12.85
C ALA A 353 -5.36 0.69 -14.11
N PHE A 354 -4.87 1.92 -14.35
CA PHE A 354 -4.23 2.28 -15.62
C PHE A 354 -2.79 2.75 -15.48
N ASN A 355 -2.33 3.10 -14.28
CA ASN A 355 -1.01 3.68 -14.08
C ASN A 355 -0.35 3.21 -12.78
N ASN A 356 -0.30 1.89 -12.59
CA ASN A 356 0.24 1.27 -11.37
C ASN A 356 1.69 1.71 -11.08
N ASN A 357 2.44 2.12 -12.10
CA ASN A 357 3.80 2.66 -11.96
C ASN A 357 3.86 3.96 -11.12
N ARG A 358 2.74 4.68 -10.98
CA ARG A 358 2.61 5.89 -10.15
C ARG A 358 2.03 5.65 -8.76
N TRP A 359 1.71 4.41 -8.39
CA TRP A 359 1.35 4.12 -7.00
C TRP A 359 2.50 4.47 -6.07
N ASP A 360 2.22 5.04 -4.89
CA ASP A 360 3.20 5.29 -3.83
C ASP A 360 2.51 5.36 -2.47
N THR A 361 3.29 5.60 -1.41
CA THR A 361 2.79 5.67 -0.03
C THR A 361 1.88 6.86 0.25
N SER A 362 1.85 7.89 -0.63
CA SER A 362 0.90 8.99 -0.49
C SER A 362 -0.53 8.56 -0.88
N HIS A 363 -0.66 7.63 -1.83
CA HIS A 363 -1.95 7.04 -2.20
C HIS A 363 -2.53 6.27 -1.01
N ASP A 364 -1.72 5.43 -0.34
CA ASP A 364 -2.13 4.70 0.87
C ASP A 364 -2.64 5.64 1.97
N LEU A 365 -1.92 6.75 2.22
CA LEU A 365 -2.34 7.75 3.21
C LEU A 365 -3.65 8.43 2.80
N SER A 366 -3.80 8.81 1.54
CA SER A 366 -5.01 9.46 1.03
C SER A 366 -6.24 8.54 1.15
N ILE A 367 -6.07 7.24 0.89
CA ILE A 367 -7.11 6.22 1.06
C ILE A 367 -7.53 6.12 2.52
N ALA A 368 -6.56 6.13 3.44
CA ALA A 368 -6.83 6.06 4.86
C ALA A 368 -7.58 7.31 5.37
N VAL A 369 -7.20 8.51 4.91
CA VAL A 369 -7.90 9.76 5.23
C VAL A 369 -9.32 9.75 4.66
N ALA A 370 -9.53 9.32 3.41
CA ALA A 370 -10.86 9.22 2.81
C ALA A 370 -11.76 8.24 3.58
N ASN A 371 -11.21 7.12 4.05
CA ASN A 371 -11.92 6.17 4.90
C ASN A 371 -12.31 6.77 6.25
N LEU A 372 -11.42 7.53 6.89
CA LEU A 372 -11.74 8.22 8.14
C LEU A 372 -12.88 9.25 7.94
N ILE A 373 -12.84 10.02 6.86
CA ILE A 373 -13.91 10.98 6.52
C ILE A 373 -15.23 10.24 6.33
N LEU A 374 -15.23 9.14 5.57
CA LEU A 374 -16.43 8.30 5.39
C LEU A 374 -16.95 7.77 6.73
N MET A 375 -16.07 7.27 7.60
CA MET A 375 -16.46 6.76 8.92
C MET A 375 -17.06 7.84 9.80
N PHE A 376 -16.53 9.07 9.74
CA PHE A 376 -17.09 10.20 10.48
C PHE A 376 -18.49 10.56 9.98
N LEU A 377 -18.68 10.63 8.66
CA LEU A 377 -20.01 10.89 8.06
C LEU A 377 -21.02 9.80 8.43
N VAL A 378 -20.61 8.53 8.34
CA VAL A 378 -21.44 7.38 8.69
C VAL A 378 -21.78 7.35 10.19
N SER A 379 -20.82 7.68 11.06
CA SER A 379 -21.04 7.87 12.50
C SER A 379 -22.13 8.91 12.78
N TRP A 380 -22.05 10.04 12.07
CA TRP A 380 -23.04 11.11 12.20
C TRP A 380 -24.43 10.65 11.74
N ILE A 381 -24.52 9.94 10.62
CA ILE A 381 -25.78 9.38 10.11
C ILE A 381 -26.39 8.38 11.10
N GLN A 382 -25.56 7.55 11.72
CA GLN A 382 -25.99 6.61 12.76
C GLN A 382 -26.59 7.35 13.97
N MET A 383 -25.96 8.43 14.41
CA MET A 383 -26.51 9.29 15.47
C MET A 383 -27.88 9.87 15.10
N LEU A 384 -28.03 10.40 13.87
CA LEU A 384 -29.31 10.94 13.38
C LEU A 384 -30.41 9.88 13.36
N ARG A 385 -30.09 8.64 12.94
CA ARG A 385 -31.04 7.52 12.96
C ARG A 385 -31.54 7.25 14.38
N VAL A 386 -30.63 7.16 15.35
CA VAL A 386 -31.00 6.82 16.73
C VAL A 386 -31.79 7.93 17.40
N SER A 387 -31.42 9.20 17.19
CA SER A 387 -32.18 10.34 17.69
C SER A 387 -33.60 10.36 17.12
N GLY A 388 -33.75 10.18 15.80
CA GLY A 388 -35.06 10.17 15.15
C GLY A 388 -35.96 9.00 15.58
N LEU A 389 -35.38 7.83 15.92
CA LEU A 389 -36.15 6.72 16.47
C LEU A 389 -36.70 7.04 17.87
N ARG A 390 -35.90 7.71 18.71
CA ARG A 390 -36.31 8.09 20.07
C ARG A 390 -37.42 9.14 20.08
N GLU A 391 -37.32 10.15 19.23
CA GLU A 391 -38.36 11.18 19.10
C GLU A 391 -39.71 10.54 18.71
N ARG A 392 -39.71 9.57 17.79
CA ARG A 392 -40.93 8.85 17.40
C ARG A 392 -41.54 8.05 18.54
N ILE A 393 -40.71 7.38 19.34
CA ILE A 393 -41.16 6.62 20.51
C ILE A 393 -41.81 7.59 21.52
N GLN A 394 -41.13 8.69 21.85
CA GLN A 394 -41.65 9.70 22.79
C GLN A 394 -42.96 10.32 22.32
N HIS A 395 -43.08 10.65 21.03
CA HIS A 395 -44.34 11.15 20.45
C HIS A 395 -45.47 10.12 20.55
N SER A 396 -45.19 8.84 20.26
CA SER A 396 -46.21 7.79 20.38
C SER A 396 -46.67 7.56 21.82
N GLU A 397 -45.76 7.62 22.80
CA GLU A 397 -46.10 7.51 24.22
C GLU A 397 -46.92 8.71 24.71
N ALA A 398 -46.61 9.92 24.21
CA ALA A 398 -47.38 11.12 24.52
C ALA A 398 -48.80 11.05 23.94
N GLU A 399 -48.96 10.58 22.69
CA GLU A 399 -50.28 10.39 22.07
C GLU A 399 -51.13 9.34 22.80
N HIS A 400 -50.51 8.25 23.28
CA HIS A 400 -51.20 7.28 24.11
C HIS A 400 -51.68 7.87 25.45
N LYS A 401 -50.82 8.63 26.14
CA LYS A 401 -51.19 9.30 27.40
C LYS A 401 -52.32 10.31 27.26
N VAL A 402 -52.44 10.98 26.11
CA VAL A 402 -53.54 11.94 25.83
C VAL A 402 -54.85 11.22 25.48
N LYS A 403 -54.81 9.97 25.00
CA LYS A 403 -56.03 9.20 24.70
C LYS A 403 -56.60 8.47 25.92
N ASP A 404 -55.76 8.17 26.91
CA ASP A 404 -56.14 7.42 28.11
C ASP A 404 -56.53 8.31 29.32
N GLY A 405 -56.37 9.65 29.21
CA GLY A 405 -56.76 10.63 30.22
C GLY A 405 -57.80 11.61 29.69
#